data_AF-A0A399RAW0-F1
#
_entry.id   AF-A0A399RAW0-F1
#
_cell.length_a   1.000
_cell.length_b   1.000
_cell.length_c   1.000
_cell.angle_alpha   90.00
_cell.angle_beta   90.00
_cell.angle_gamma   90.00
#
_symmetry.space_group_name_H-M   'P 1'
#
loop_
_entity.id
_entity.type
_entity.pdbx_description
1 polymer ?
#
loop_
_entity_poly.entity_id
_entity_poly.type
_entity_poly.pdbx_seq_one_letter_code
_entity_poly.pdbx_strand_id
1 'polypeptide(L)'
;MEPDSELPSSLDRFVKNAIDEGLLTPSEPSSSQPSSTTANTAQNPHAPIIERQGSNRAQAGVSLRPKQSTATNVCAEEDPFDFTEYHELRTYDDLLAWRSTAEAAEPEQFKNELARAYIALGLNEEARLQLNGIVGPEASALRRLAVLMEDRAAPDLEFFRQQADCPDVSGIWYSLALLKKDRKAAARRFDERINEFRRLPFQLRVEIAARAVPALDAAGERLIVDKLMANFNEEDIAASSRLKFNRALINMRNGGDAARDVMRNYLNNPEFREEAAASLLRHGQTLEKTVQKDVADRMIEKISSIDSTGPVASSLDVMLNDLHEVAGYGLTLQLASMPATQRPEAHDRIVSHFVSLAEDGLSSADTLENLEAMDALLAAADLLSEHDELDNLYTNASQLALKLGFQNLAATFASRSSDPEELVEARASLAFRMADHDALKSFTDLYPENAEITLLAALSAVRSGDEALLAAVEPRLRRDARTVVSLIEMDAASGRWIVPEYIYGTARALGDEEHKARVERVELLRSQLGAPQPSPEYGVADIGSALKRIRTSLEPDEMEVH
;
A
#
# COMPACT_ATOMS: atom_id res chain seq x y z
N MET A 1 39.98 -20.34 -24.68
CA MET A 1 40.81 -20.12 -23.49
C MET A 1 41.59 -18.84 -23.73
N GLU A 2 40.96 -17.72 -23.37
CA GLU A 2 41.54 -16.38 -23.17
C GLU A 2 40.61 -15.69 -22.16
N PRO A 3 41.13 -14.80 -21.29
CA PRO A 3 40.63 -14.64 -19.93
C PRO A 3 39.69 -13.45 -19.75
N ASP A 4 38.90 -13.56 -18.68
CA ASP A 4 37.97 -12.58 -18.13
C ASP A 4 38.54 -11.16 -18.09
N SER A 5 37.79 -10.21 -18.65
CA SER A 5 37.97 -8.76 -18.44
C SER A 5 36.66 -8.13 -17.98
N GLU A 6 36.00 -8.73 -16.99
CA GLU A 6 34.91 -8.09 -16.23
C GLU A 6 35.45 -7.12 -15.18
N LEU A 7 36.18 -6.10 -15.63
CA LEU A 7 36.46 -4.88 -14.87
C LEU A 7 36.42 -3.68 -15.83
N PRO A 8 35.22 -3.15 -16.15
CA PRO A 8 35.14 -1.70 -16.37
C PRO A 8 33.91 -1.00 -15.76
N SER A 9 32.84 -1.69 -15.37
CA SER A 9 31.61 -1.01 -14.91
C SER A 9 31.58 -0.69 -13.41
N SER A 10 32.23 -1.51 -12.58
CA SER A 10 32.37 -1.29 -11.14
C SER A 10 33.38 -0.20 -10.81
N LEU A 11 34.48 -0.11 -11.58
CA LEU A 11 35.51 0.92 -11.43
C LEU A 11 35.01 2.28 -11.89
N ASP A 12 34.32 2.34 -13.03
CA ASP A 12 33.72 3.59 -13.53
C ASP A 12 32.60 4.09 -12.60
N ARG A 13 31.88 3.18 -11.95
CA ARG A 13 30.93 3.48 -10.87
C ARG A 13 31.61 4.01 -9.60
N PHE A 14 32.71 3.39 -9.16
CA PHE A 14 33.49 3.87 -8.02
C PHE A 14 34.04 5.28 -8.28
N VAL A 15 34.60 5.53 -9.47
CA VAL A 15 35.13 6.84 -9.84
C VAL A 15 34.02 7.89 -9.92
N LYS A 16 32.85 7.57 -10.48
CA LYS A 16 31.71 8.48 -10.53
C LYS A 16 31.13 8.77 -9.15
N ASN A 17 30.96 7.76 -8.30
CA ASN A 17 30.51 7.95 -6.92
C ASN A 17 31.53 8.78 -6.13
N ALA A 18 32.83 8.52 -6.31
CA ALA A 18 33.87 9.31 -5.69
C ALA A 18 33.91 10.75 -6.22
N ILE A 19 33.56 11.02 -7.48
CA ILE A 19 33.40 12.39 -8.00
C ILE A 19 32.16 13.06 -7.38
N ASP A 20 31.03 12.34 -7.29
CA ASP A 20 29.77 12.84 -6.69
C ASP A 20 29.91 13.06 -5.16
N GLU A 21 30.78 12.30 -4.49
CA GLU A 21 31.18 12.46 -3.08
C GLU A 21 32.33 13.49 -2.90
N GLY A 22 32.81 14.12 -3.98
CA GLY A 22 33.85 15.15 -3.95
C GLY A 22 35.27 14.65 -3.64
N LEU A 23 35.51 13.33 -3.79
CA LEU A 23 36.77 12.61 -3.52
C LEU A 23 37.72 12.55 -4.73
N LEU A 24 37.25 12.76 -5.96
CA LEU A 24 38.07 12.71 -7.19
C LEU A 24 37.70 13.82 -8.19
N THR A 25 38.68 14.28 -8.99
CA THR A 25 38.50 15.22 -10.10
C THR A 25 38.77 14.57 -11.46
N PRO A 26 38.01 14.87 -12.53
CA PRO A 26 38.35 14.43 -13.89
C PRO A 26 39.61 15.13 -14.40
N SER A 27 40.64 14.38 -14.80
CA SER A 27 41.83 14.96 -15.44
C SER A 27 41.51 15.34 -16.88
N GLU A 28 41.50 16.64 -17.21
CA GLU A 28 41.59 17.06 -18.61
C GLU A 28 42.98 16.73 -19.17
N PRO A 29 43.09 16.26 -20.43
CA PRO A 29 44.37 15.88 -21.02
C PRO A 29 45.15 17.15 -21.39
N SER A 30 45.95 17.65 -20.45
CA SER A 30 46.95 18.67 -20.74
C SER A 30 48.36 18.05 -20.85
N SER A 31 49.07 18.55 -21.85
CA SER A 31 50.31 18.09 -22.44
C SER A 31 51.53 18.07 -21.51
N SER A 32 52.25 16.94 -21.54
CA SER A 32 53.71 16.74 -21.46
C SER A 32 54.63 17.75 -20.74
N GLN A 33 55.17 17.26 -19.61
CA GLN A 33 56.59 17.24 -19.15
C GLN A 33 57.21 18.47 -18.42
N PRO A 34 58.30 18.29 -17.60
CA PRO A 34 58.65 17.13 -16.74
C PRO A 34 59.31 17.48 -15.36
N SER A 35 59.22 16.50 -14.44
CA SER A 35 60.21 16.01 -13.45
C SER A 35 60.94 16.93 -12.47
N SER A 36 60.85 16.60 -11.17
CA SER A 36 62.04 16.15 -10.42
C SER A 36 61.71 15.35 -9.15
N THR A 37 62.32 14.19 -9.11
CA THR A 37 62.47 13.12 -8.13
C THR A 37 63.00 13.58 -6.76
N THR A 38 62.58 12.92 -5.66
CA THR A 38 63.53 12.21 -4.76
C THR A 38 62.79 11.30 -3.77
N ALA A 39 63.34 10.09 -3.63
CA ALA A 39 62.92 9.02 -2.73
C ALA A 39 63.41 9.26 -1.29
N ASN A 40 62.69 8.74 -0.29
CA ASN A 40 63.30 7.79 0.65
C ASN A 40 62.29 7.07 1.56
N THR A 41 62.50 5.76 1.60
CA THR A 41 61.99 4.72 2.48
C THR A 41 62.46 4.93 3.93
N ALA A 42 61.60 4.67 4.93
CA ALA A 42 61.80 3.65 5.97
C ALA A 42 61.04 3.92 7.30
N GLN A 43 60.60 2.81 7.91
CA GLN A 43 60.38 2.51 9.33
C GLN A 43 58.96 2.62 9.96
N ASN A 44 58.29 1.46 9.97
CA ASN A 44 57.38 1.00 11.04
C ASN A 44 58.13 0.91 12.39
N PRO A 45 57.39 1.03 13.52
CA PRO A 45 57.28 -0.16 14.39
C PRO A 45 55.92 -0.37 15.11
N HIS A 46 55.52 -1.64 15.10
CA HIS A 46 54.92 -2.45 16.18
C HIS A 46 53.67 -2.02 16.96
N ALA A 47 52.60 -2.79 16.73
CA ALA A 47 51.52 -3.07 17.68
C ALA A 47 51.89 -4.24 18.63
N PRO A 48 51.37 -4.29 19.87
CA PRO A 48 51.28 -5.52 20.65
C PRO A 48 49.86 -6.09 20.66
N ILE A 49 49.79 -7.41 20.43
CA ILE A 49 48.64 -8.30 20.67
C ILE A 49 48.80 -8.86 22.09
N ILE A 50 47.76 -8.86 22.93
CA ILE A 50 47.64 -9.77 24.07
C ILE A 50 46.24 -10.37 24.15
N GLU A 51 46.24 -11.68 24.36
CA GLU A 51 45.16 -12.68 24.27
C GLU A 51 44.12 -12.63 25.42
N ARG A 52 42.96 -13.21 25.09
CA ARG A 52 41.86 -13.56 25.98
C ARG A 52 42.25 -14.67 26.97
N GLN A 53 41.91 -14.51 28.25
CA GLN A 53 41.49 -15.63 29.12
C GLN A 53 40.33 -15.19 30.02
N GLY A 54 39.31 -16.04 30.09
CA GLY A 54 38.05 -15.78 30.78
C GLY A 54 38.07 -16.14 32.27
N SER A 55 37.14 -15.51 33.00
CA SER A 55 36.60 -16.02 34.26
C SER A 55 35.21 -15.46 34.49
N ASN A 56 34.23 -16.36 34.62
CA ASN A 56 32.83 -16.09 34.91
C ASN A 56 32.65 -15.52 36.33
N ARG A 57 31.97 -14.38 36.45
CA ARG A 57 31.09 -14.11 37.61
C ARG A 57 29.97 -13.16 37.21
N ALA A 58 28.75 -13.67 37.26
CA ALA A 58 27.51 -12.92 37.03
C ALA A 58 27.37 -11.75 38.02
N GLN A 59 27.00 -10.56 37.51
CA GLN A 59 26.19 -9.56 38.23
C GLN A 59 25.77 -8.41 37.30
N ALA A 60 24.44 -8.20 37.25
CA ALA A 60 23.69 -6.99 36.87
C ALA A 60 24.05 -6.27 35.56
N GLY A 61 23.12 -6.30 34.60
CA GLY A 61 23.17 -5.53 33.37
C GLY A 61 23.33 -4.03 33.62
N VAL A 62 24.50 -3.51 33.26
CA VAL A 62 24.73 -2.08 33.07
C VAL A 62 24.42 -1.79 31.61
N SER A 63 23.26 -1.19 31.38
CA SER A 63 22.91 -0.57 30.10
C SER A 63 23.90 0.55 29.81
N LEU A 64 24.77 0.38 28.81
CA LEU A 64 25.66 1.42 28.27
C LEU A 64 24.92 2.32 27.26
N ARG A 65 23.64 2.63 27.51
CA ARG A 65 23.02 3.82 26.92
C ARG A 65 23.27 4.98 27.87
N PRO A 66 24.01 6.03 27.48
CA PRO A 66 24.00 7.26 28.25
C PRO A 66 22.55 7.78 28.27
N LYS A 67 21.94 7.77 29.46
CA LYS A 67 20.70 8.51 29.72
C LYS A 67 21.04 9.98 29.53
N GLN A 68 20.68 10.54 28.38
CA GLN A 68 20.66 12.00 28.19
C GLN A 68 19.62 12.56 29.14
N SER A 69 20.07 13.22 30.22
CA SER A 69 19.18 13.97 31.10
C SER A 69 18.75 15.26 30.43
N THR A 70 17.45 15.49 30.51
CA THR A 70 16.68 16.65 30.03
C THR A 70 17.11 17.98 30.64
N ALA A 71 17.39 18.95 29.76
CA ALA A 71 17.09 20.39 29.84
C ALA A 71 18.11 21.17 28.98
N THR A 72 17.99 21.07 27.66
CA THR A 72 18.72 21.95 26.73
C THR A 72 17.93 23.25 26.59
N ASN A 73 18.55 24.39 26.91
CA ASN A 73 18.09 25.69 26.39
C ASN A 73 17.88 25.52 24.88
N VAL A 74 16.67 25.80 24.43
CA VAL A 74 16.19 25.42 23.09
C VAL A 74 16.87 26.25 22.00
N CYS A 75 17.27 27.48 22.30
CA CYS A 75 18.03 28.33 21.40
C CYS A 75 19.45 28.46 21.94
N ALA A 76 20.44 28.03 21.15
CA ALA A 76 21.84 28.27 21.44
C ALA A 76 22.18 29.75 21.19
N GLU A 77 23.24 30.26 21.83
CA GLU A 77 23.73 31.62 21.59
C GLU A 77 24.35 31.78 20.18
N GLU A 78 24.85 30.68 19.61
CA GLU A 78 25.35 30.58 18.23
C GLU A 78 24.55 29.51 17.47
N ASP A 79 24.20 29.77 16.20
CA ASP A 79 23.47 28.79 15.37
C ASP A 79 24.39 27.60 15.04
N PRO A 80 24.10 26.39 15.54
CA PRO A 80 24.87 25.20 15.20
C PRO A 80 24.76 24.83 13.71
N PHE A 81 23.82 25.42 12.98
CA PHE A 81 23.59 25.18 11.57
C PHE A 81 24.05 26.32 10.66
N ASP A 82 24.87 27.24 11.17
CA ASP A 82 25.54 28.21 10.31
C ASP A 82 26.66 27.53 9.52
N PHE A 83 26.46 27.44 8.20
CA PHE A 83 27.41 26.89 7.24
C PHE A 83 28.05 27.97 6.35
N THR A 84 27.89 29.25 6.69
CA THR A 84 28.31 30.37 5.83
C THR A 84 29.82 30.35 5.56
N GLU A 85 30.63 29.95 6.54
CA GLU A 85 32.09 29.85 6.40
C GLU A 85 32.56 28.74 5.45
N TYR A 86 31.69 27.78 5.14
CA TYR A 86 32.01 26.61 4.33
C TYR A 86 31.48 26.71 2.90
N HIS A 87 31.04 27.89 2.46
CA HIS A 87 30.43 28.08 1.13
C HIS A 87 31.38 27.72 -0.03
N GLU A 88 32.69 27.87 0.19
CA GLU A 88 33.73 27.55 -0.80
C GLU A 88 34.12 26.07 -0.82
N LEU A 89 33.73 25.28 0.19
CA LEU A 89 34.05 23.84 0.23
C LEU A 89 33.20 23.09 -0.81
N ARG A 90 33.86 22.57 -1.84
CA ARG A 90 33.21 21.72 -2.87
C ARG A 90 33.77 20.30 -2.90
N THR A 91 35.04 20.14 -2.53
CA THR A 91 35.79 18.90 -2.62
C THR A 91 36.53 18.60 -1.33
N TYR A 92 37.00 17.36 -1.20
CA TYR A 92 37.85 16.96 -0.08
C TYR A 92 39.20 17.71 -0.06
N ASP A 93 39.73 18.09 -1.22
CA ASP A 93 40.96 18.89 -1.28
C ASP A 93 40.75 20.30 -0.70
N ASP A 94 39.58 20.90 -0.92
CA ASP A 94 39.22 22.18 -0.30
C ASP A 94 39.17 22.05 1.23
N LEU A 95 38.69 20.90 1.75
CA LEU A 95 38.68 20.63 3.19
C LEU A 95 40.09 20.52 3.77
N LEU A 96 41.01 19.86 3.06
CA LEU A 96 42.40 19.77 3.48
C LEU A 96 43.08 21.15 3.48
N ALA A 97 42.80 21.96 2.47
CA ALA A 97 43.28 23.34 2.39
C ALA A 97 42.73 24.19 3.55
N TRP A 98 41.41 24.16 3.78
CA TRP A 98 40.77 24.84 4.90
C TRP A 98 41.34 24.41 6.25
N ARG A 99 41.54 23.10 6.46
CA ARG A 99 42.12 22.54 7.69
C ARG A 99 43.55 23.02 7.92
N SER A 100 44.32 23.26 6.86
CA SER A 100 45.69 23.77 6.97
C SER A 100 45.75 25.24 7.40
N THR A 101 44.67 25.99 7.18
CA THR A 101 44.53 27.41 7.54
C THR A 101 43.73 27.65 8.82
N ALA A 102 42.99 26.64 9.31
CA ALA A 102 42.23 26.74 10.55
C ALA A 102 43.18 26.96 11.74
N GLU A 103 42.99 28.05 12.47
CA GLU A 103 43.73 28.33 13.70
C GLU A 103 43.43 27.27 14.76
N ALA A 104 44.40 26.98 15.63
CA ALA A 104 44.25 25.98 16.67
C ALA A 104 43.25 26.45 17.74
N ALA A 105 41.96 26.25 17.49
CA ALA A 105 40.90 26.36 18.49
C ALA A 105 41.06 25.30 19.58
N GLU A 106 40.31 25.45 20.69
CA GLU A 106 40.22 24.42 21.72
C GLU A 106 39.82 23.07 21.10
N PRO A 107 40.34 21.92 21.59
CA PRO A 107 40.18 20.62 20.92
C PRO A 107 38.72 20.19 20.69
N GLU A 108 37.76 20.65 21.49
CA GLU A 108 36.34 20.35 21.29
C GLU A 108 35.69 21.26 20.23
N GLN A 109 36.04 22.55 20.23
CA GLN A 109 35.55 23.53 19.27
C GLN A 109 36.03 23.19 17.85
N PHE A 110 37.32 22.87 17.70
CA PHE A 110 37.88 22.41 16.43
C PHE A 110 37.20 21.13 15.91
N LYS A 111 36.77 20.22 16.82
CA LYS A 111 36.03 19.02 16.41
C LYS A 111 34.63 19.35 15.91
N ASN A 112 33.95 20.33 16.50
CA ASN A 112 32.63 20.78 16.03
C ASN A 112 32.74 21.50 14.68
N GLU A 113 33.74 22.37 14.50
CA GLU A 113 34.04 23.02 13.22
C GLU A 113 34.38 21.99 12.13
N LEU A 114 35.21 21.00 12.44
CA LEU A 114 35.54 19.94 11.49
C LEU A 114 34.30 19.09 11.14
N ALA A 115 33.42 18.82 12.11
CA ALA A 115 32.16 18.13 11.85
C ALA A 115 31.22 18.96 10.97
N ARG A 116 31.16 20.29 11.16
CA ARG A 116 30.42 21.20 10.26
C ARG A 116 30.98 21.18 8.84
N ALA A 117 32.30 21.20 8.69
CA ALA A 117 32.96 21.12 7.39
C ALA A 117 32.69 19.77 6.69
N TYR A 118 32.69 18.65 7.43
CA TYR A 118 32.30 17.35 6.89
C TYR A 118 30.83 17.31 6.44
N ILE A 119 29.90 17.83 7.25
CA ILE A 119 28.48 17.93 6.88
C ILE A 119 28.33 18.82 5.64
N ALA A 120 29.06 19.94 5.55
CA ALA A 120 29.02 20.84 4.39
C ALA A 120 29.40 20.15 3.07
N LEU A 121 30.20 19.09 3.13
CA LEU A 121 30.61 18.26 1.99
C LEU A 121 29.77 16.98 1.80
N GLY A 122 28.80 16.69 2.68
CA GLY A 122 28.00 15.46 2.62
C GLY A 122 28.64 14.24 3.31
N LEU A 123 29.79 14.43 3.99
CA LEU A 123 30.53 13.39 4.72
C LEU A 123 29.92 13.17 6.13
N ASN A 124 28.65 12.75 6.15
CA ASN A 124 27.83 12.71 7.37
C ASN A 124 28.31 11.66 8.40
N GLU A 125 28.80 10.50 7.95
CA GLU A 125 29.30 9.46 8.86
C GLU A 125 30.64 9.89 9.49
N GLU A 126 31.51 10.55 8.73
CA GLU A 126 32.76 11.14 9.20
C GLU A 126 32.49 12.23 10.25
N ALA A 127 31.49 13.07 10.00
CA ALA A 127 31.04 14.06 10.99
C ALA A 127 30.55 13.39 12.28
N ARG A 128 29.79 12.30 12.20
CA ARG A 128 29.33 11.56 13.38
C ARG A 128 30.49 10.91 14.14
N LEU A 129 31.44 10.31 13.42
CA LEU A 129 32.66 9.75 14.02
C LEU A 129 33.47 10.82 14.74
N GLN A 130 33.58 12.00 14.16
CA GLN A 130 34.29 13.14 14.76
C GLN A 130 33.62 13.62 16.05
N LEU A 131 32.29 13.61 16.10
CA LEU A 131 31.49 14.05 17.23
C LEU A 131 31.32 12.98 18.32
N ASN A 132 31.90 11.79 18.16
CA ASN A 132 31.82 10.72 19.16
C ASN A 132 32.52 11.12 20.46
N GLY A 133 31.81 10.93 21.57
CA GLY A 133 32.32 11.23 22.92
C GLY A 133 32.34 12.71 23.30
N ILE A 134 32.02 13.62 22.37
CA ILE A 134 31.83 15.05 22.68
C ILE A 134 30.47 15.22 23.37
N VAL A 135 30.37 16.10 24.36
CA VAL A 135 29.09 16.40 25.03
C VAL A 135 28.84 17.89 24.92
N GLY A 136 27.66 18.27 24.45
CA GLY A 136 27.29 19.68 24.27
C GLY A 136 26.07 19.85 23.37
N PRO A 137 25.38 21.00 23.45
CA PRO A 137 24.21 21.29 22.63
C PRO A 137 24.55 21.31 21.14
N GLU A 138 25.65 21.96 20.75
CA GLU A 138 26.12 22.06 19.36
C GLU A 138 26.47 20.68 18.77
N ALA A 139 27.33 19.91 19.47
CA ALA A 139 27.69 18.56 19.04
C ALA A 139 26.47 17.62 18.96
N SER A 140 25.46 17.81 19.81
CA SER A 140 24.19 17.08 19.71
C SER A 140 23.35 17.53 18.51
N ALA A 141 23.32 18.81 18.20
CA ALA A 141 22.60 19.35 17.04
C ALA A 141 23.21 18.86 15.73
N LEU A 142 24.54 18.93 15.60
CA LEU A 142 25.28 18.44 14.43
C LEU A 142 25.12 16.92 14.23
N ARG A 143 25.13 16.14 15.31
CA ARG A 143 24.81 14.69 15.23
C ARG A 143 23.42 14.43 14.69
N ARG A 144 22.41 15.17 15.17
CA ARG A 144 21.02 15.03 14.71
C ARG A 144 20.87 15.46 13.26
N LEU A 145 21.59 16.51 12.84
CA LEU A 145 21.63 16.95 11.46
C LEU A 145 22.29 15.89 10.56
N ALA A 146 23.45 15.35 10.93
CA ALA A 146 24.10 14.27 10.17
C ALA A 146 23.18 13.05 10.02
N VAL A 147 22.44 12.67 11.07
CA VAL A 147 21.45 11.59 11.00
C VAL A 147 20.27 11.93 10.08
N LEU A 148 19.77 13.18 10.10
CA LEU A 148 18.77 13.65 9.13
C LEU A 148 19.32 13.57 7.70
N MET A 149 20.57 13.97 7.51
CA MET A 149 21.30 13.94 6.24
C MET A 149 21.77 12.55 5.83
N GLU A 150 21.66 11.50 6.65
CA GLU A 150 21.89 10.11 6.21
C GLU A 150 20.61 9.43 5.71
N ASP A 151 19.44 9.96 6.07
CA ASP A 151 18.11 9.43 5.74
C ASP A 151 17.80 8.02 6.28
N ARG A 152 18.74 7.38 6.99
CA ARG A 152 18.64 6.01 7.52
C ARG A 152 17.78 5.89 8.77
N ALA A 153 17.50 6.98 9.46
CA ALA A 153 16.75 7.00 10.73
C ALA A 153 15.53 7.93 10.65
N ALA A 154 14.55 7.69 11.53
CA ALA A 154 13.44 8.62 11.69
C ALA A 154 13.96 9.94 12.28
N PRO A 155 13.66 11.10 11.67
CA PRO A 155 14.16 12.37 12.16
C PRO A 155 13.46 12.75 13.47
N ASP A 156 14.19 13.42 14.37
CA ASP A 156 13.60 14.00 15.57
C ASP A 156 12.84 15.29 15.22
N LEU A 157 11.58 15.11 14.81
CA LEU A 157 10.71 16.21 14.40
C LEU A 157 10.50 17.25 15.51
N GLU A 158 10.47 16.82 16.78
CA GLU A 158 10.27 17.74 17.89
C GLU A 158 11.49 18.64 18.07
N PHE A 159 12.69 18.06 18.03
CA PHE A 159 13.95 18.81 18.08
C PHE A 159 14.03 19.85 16.95
N PHE A 160 13.82 19.43 15.69
CA PHE A 160 13.91 20.35 14.56
C PHE A 160 12.81 21.41 14.56
N ARG A 161 11.61 21.10 15.07
CA ARG A 161 10.54 22.09 15.26
C ARG A 161 10.96 23.15 16.28
N GLN A 162 11.46 22.71 17.43
CA GLN A 162 11.94 23.59 18.49
C GLN A 162 13.08 24.50 18.02
N GLN A 163 14.02 23.97 17.22
CA GLN A 163 15.09 24.77 16.60
C GLN A 163 14.54 25.78 15.57
N ALA A 164 13.57 25.40 14.74
CA ALA A 164 12.98 26.30 13.75
C ALA A 164 12.16 27.46 14.35
N ASP A 165 11.74 27.32 15.60
CA ASP A 165 11.04 28.38 16.35
C ASP A 165 12.03 29.41 16.98
N CYS A 166 13.33 29.11 16.99
CA CYS A 166 14.35 30.04 17.44
C CYS A 166 14.62 31.15 16.39
N PRO A 167 14.79 32.41 16.83
CA PRO A 167 15.27 33.46 15.94
C PRO A 167 16.68 33.11 15.44
N ASP A 168 16.93 33.37 14.15
CA ASP A 168 18.22 33.19 13.46
C ASP A 168 18.71 31.74 13.22
N VAL A 169 17.93 30.73 13.56
CA VAL A 169 18.24 29.32 13.25
C VAL A 169 17.60 28.88 11.93
N SER A 170 18.38 28.20 11.08
CA SER A 170 17.95 27.76 9.74
C SER A 170 16.77 26.76 9.79
N GLY A 171 15.55 27.24 9.56
CA GLY A 171 14.30 26.47 9.59
C GLY A 171 14.15 25.49 8.42
N ILE A 172 15.07 25.54 7.45
CA ILE A 172 15.13 24.61 6.32
C ILE A 172 15.26 23.14 6.76
N TRP A 173 15.95 22.87 7.87
CA TRP A 173 16.17 21.51 8.37
C TRP A 173 14.88 20.86 8.87
N TYR A 174 13.98 21.65 9.46
CA TYR A 174 12.66 21.14 9.82
C TYR A 174 11.80 20.86 8.58
N SER A 175 11.94 21.66 7.52
CA SER A 175 11.26 21.42 6.25
C SER A 175 11.69 20.08 5.64
N LEU A 176 13.00 19.80 5.66
CA LEU A 176 13.57 18.51 5.24
C LEU A 176 13.07 17.36 6.11
N ALA A 177 13.06 17.53 7.45
CA ALA A 177 12.58 16.51 8.37
C ALA A 177 11.07 16.19 8.18
N LEU A 178 10.26 17.19 7.86
CA LEU A 178 8.83 17.05 7.61
C LEU A 178 8.48 16.26 6.34
N LEU A 179 9.37 16.18 5.34
CA LEU A 179 9.09 15.51 4.07
C LEU A 179 8.61 14.06 4.24
N LYS A 180 9.08 13.36 5.27
CA LYS A 180 8.67 11.98 5.54
C LYS A 180 7.25 11.86 6.12
N LYS A 181 6.79 12.89 6.84
CA LYS A 181 5.51 12.86 7.56
C LYS A 181 4.39 13.56 6.79
N ASP A 182 4.65 14.76 6.30
CA ASP A 182 3.67 15.57 5.59
C ASP A 182 4.37 16.38 4.49
N ARG A 183 4.30 15.87 3.27
CA ARG A 183 4.94 16.45 2.08
C ARG A 183 4.35 17.83 1.72
N LYS A 184 3.06 18.07 2.00
CA LYS A 184 2.40 19.35 1.71
C LYS A 184 2.79 20.42 2.73
N ALA A 185 2.83 20.07 4.02
CA ALA A 185 3.32 20.98 5.04
C ALA A 185 4.81 21.29 4.84
N ALA A 186 5.62 20.29 4.46
CA ALA A 186 7.01 20.49 4.08
C ALA A 186 7.15 21.48 2.92
N ALA A 187 6.36 21.33 1.84
CA ALA A 187 6.40 22.21 0.67
C ALA A 187 6.16 23.68 1.03
N ARG A 188 5.16 23.96 1.88
CA ARG A 188 4.88 25.32 2.35
C ARG A 188 6.05 25.93 3.12
N ARG A 189 6.69 25.15 4.00
CA ARG A 189 7.86 25.63 4.75
C ARG A 189 9.09 25.81 3.87
N PHE A 190 9.31 24.94 2.88
CA PHE A 190 10.36 25.15 1.88
C PHE A 190 10.15 26.47 1.11
N ASP A 191 8.90 26.83 0.80
CA ASP A 191 8.60 28.10 0.14
C ASP A 191 8.94 29.31 1.01
N GLU A 192 8.50 29.28 2.28
CA GLU A 192 8.75 30.33 3.27
C GLU A 192 10.25 30.52 3.53
N ARG A 193 11.04 29.44 3.43
CA ARG A 193 12.45 29.39 3.83
C ARG A 193 13.41 29.20 2.65
N ILE A 194 12.97 29.43 1.41
CA ILE A 194 13.80 29.22 0.20
C ILE A 194 15.08 30.05 0.17
N ASN A 195 15.09 31.21 0.83
CA ASN A 195 16.28 32.06 0.93
C ASN A 195 17.35 31.46 1.84
N GLU A 196 16.98 30.65 2.83
CA GLU A 196 17.93 29.92 3.68
C GLU A 196 18.60 28.82 2.86
N PHE A 197 17.81 28.08 2.07
CA PHE A 197 18.34 27.08 1.12
C PHE A 197 19.39 27.68 0.18
N ARG A 198 19.17 28.91 -0.34
CA ARG A 198 20.11 29.59 -1.24
C ARG A 198 21.47 29.92 -0.61
N ARG A 199 21.52 30.10 0.71
CA ARG A 199 22.76 30.46 1.43
C ARG A 199 23.62 29.23 1.76
N LEU A 200 23.04 28.03 1.67
CA LEU A 200 23.77 26.80 1.97
C LEU A 200 24.92 26.55 0.98
N PRO A 201 26.01 25.90 1.44
CA PRO A 201 27.06 25.37 0.59
C PRO A 201 26.50 24.52 -0.56
N PHE A 202 27.25 24.46 -1.66
CA PHE A 202 26.81 23.79 -2.88
C PHE A 202 26.38 22.34 -2.64
N GLN A 203 27.22 21.53 -1.97
CA GLN A 203 26.92 20.11 -1.76
C GLN A 203 25.68 19.89 -0.90
N LEU A 204 25.51 20.66 0.18
CA LEU A 204 24.28 20.62 0.97
C LEU A 204 23.03 20.96 0.14
N ARG A 205 23.11 21.93 -0.78
CA ARG A 205 22.01 22.22 -1.69
C ARG A 205 21.71 21.04 -2.60
N VAL A 206 22.74 20.37 -3.14
CA VAL A 206 22.59 19.18 -3.98
C VAL A 206 21.92 18.03 -3.20
N GLU A 207 22.37 17.76 -1.98
CA GLU A 207 21.80 16.68 -1.15
C GLU A 207 20.35 16.93 -0.74
N ILE A 208 20.03 18.16 -0.34
CA ILE A 208 18.65 18.56 -0.04
C ILE A 208 17.79 18.44 -1.31
N ALA A 209 18.26 18.94 -2.45
CA ALA A 209 17.53 18.86 -3.71
C ALA A 209 17.29 17.41 -4.15
N ALA A 210 18.28 16.53 -4.00
CA ALA A 210 18.16 15.10 -4.33
C ALA A 210 17.05 14.39 -3.54
N ARG A 211 16.69 14.89 -2.36
CA ARG A 211 15.63 14.32 -1.50
C ARG A 211 14.30 15.04 -1.66
N ALA A 212 14.34 16.37 -1.63
CA ALA A 212 13.15 17.20 -1.66
C ALA A 212 12.47 17.14 -3.03
N VAL A 213 13.23 17.16 -4.13
CA VAL A 213 12.63 17.22 -5.48
C VAL A 213 11.76 15.99 -5.78
N PRO A 214 12.23 14.74 -5.62
CA PRO A 214 11.37 13.59 -5.89
C PRO A 214 10.16 13.50 -4.95
N ALA A 215 10.36 13.77 -3.65
CA ALA A 215 9.29 13.73 -2.66
C ALA A 215 8.20 14.79 -2.91
N LEU A 216 8.60 16.01 -3.29
CA LEU A 216 7.68 17.10 -3.60
C LEU A 216 7.01 16.91 -4.95
N ASP A 217 7.69 16.33 -5.94
CA ASP A 217 7.07 15.96 -7.22
C ASP A 217 5.97 14.91 -7.02
N ALA A 218 6.24 13.89 -6.18
CA ALA A 218 5.25 12.89 -5.80
C ALA A 218 4.04 13.49 -5.07
N ALA A 219 4.21 14.61 -4.36
CA ALA A 219 3.11 15.33 -3.71
C ALA A 219 2.38 16.32 -4.65
N GLY A 220 2.84 16.46 -5.90
CA GLY A 220 2.30 17.40 -6.89
C GLY A 220 2.73 18.86 -6.69
N GLU A 221 3.73 19.14 -5.85
CA GLU A 221 4.15 20.48 -5.44
C GLU A 221 5.15 21.11 -6.43
N ARG A 222 4.67 21.33 -7.67
CA ARG A 222 5.51 21.70 -8.84
C ARG A 222 6.29 22.99 -8.66
N LEU A 223 5.66 24.01 -8.07
CA LEU A 223 6.25 25.34 -7.92
C LEU A 223 7.53 25.30 -7.07
N ILE A 224 7.53 24.52 -5.99
CA ILE A 224 8.66 24.42 -5.08
C ILE A 224 9.79 23.62 -5.71
N VAL A 225 9.47 22.54 -6.42
CA VAL A 225 10.44 21.76 -7.20
C VAL A 225 11.20 22.66 -8.18
N ASP A 226 10.47 23.49 -8.95
CA ASP A 226 11.09 24.40 -9.92
C ASP A 226 11.93 25.49 -9.22
N LYS A 227 11.44 26.03 -8.08
CA LYS A 227 12.18 27.01 -7.26
C LYS A 227 13.48 26.44 -6.69
N LEU A 228 13.48 25.17 -6.25
CA LEU A 228 14.68 24.50 -5.73
C LEU A 228 15.71 24.31 -6.86
N MET A 229 15.27 23.80 -8.01
CA MET A 229 16.16 23.54 -9.15
C MET A 229 16.68 24.82 -9.82
N ALA A 230 15.97 25.95 -9.72
CA ALA A 230 16.43 27.23 -10.24
C ALA A 230 17.70 27.79 -9.56
N ASN A 231 18.15 27.19 -8.44
CA ASN A 231 19.37 27.61 -7.74
C ASN A 231 20.64 26.94 -8.29
N PHE A 232 20.52 26.09 -9.31
CA PHE A 232 21.65 25.43 -9.98
C PHE A 232 21.74 25.91 -11.42
N ASN A 233 22.96 26.18 -11.88
CA ASN A 233 23.20 26.49 -13.28
C ASN A 233 23.34 25.19 -14.12
N GLU A 234 23.44 25.30 -15.44
CA GLU A 234 23.55 24.11 -16.31
C GLU A 234 24.87 23.36 -16.14
N GLU A 235 25.95 24.02 -15.74
CA GLU A 235 27.24 23.37 -15.46
C GLU A 235 27.16 22.52 -14.17
N ASP A 236 26.54 23.05 -13.12
CA ASP A 236 26.27 22.35 -11.86
C ASP A 236 25.42 21.10 -12.11
N ILE A 237 24.36 21.24 -12.91
CA ILE A 237 23.50 20.12 -13.30
C ILE A 237 24.29 19.10 -14.14
N ALA A 238 25.15 19.56 -15.05
CA ALA A 238 25.99 18.66 -15.84
C ALA A 238 27.06 17.94 -15.02
N ALA A 239 27.48 18.49 -13.88
CA ALA A 239 28.49 17.89 -13.00
C ALA A 239 27.90 16.83 -12.06
N SER A 240 26.66 16.98 -11.59
CA SER A 240 26.06 16.08 -10.58
C SER A 240 25.07 15.08 -11.18
N SER A 241 25.29 13.78 -10.93
CA SER A 241 24.36 12.72 -11.36
C SER A 241 22.95 12.86 -10.75
N ARG A 242 22.87 13.32 -9.49
CA ARG A 242 21.63 13.57 -8.74
C ARG A 242 20.83 14.74 -9.32
N LEU A 243 21.50 15.83 -9.70
CA LEU A 243 20.83 16.96 -10.34
C LEU A 243 20.33 16.62 -11.75
N LYS A 244 21.09 15.82 -12.52
CA LYS A 244 20.62 15.29 -13.82
C LYS A 244 19.35 14.45 -13.65
N PHE A 245 19.32 13.59 -12.64
CA PHE A 245 18.13 12.79 -12.32
C PHE A 245 16.92 13.68 -12.02
N ASN A 246 17.08 14.67 -11.13
CA ASN A 246 16.03 15.64 -10.80
C ASN A 246 15.55 16.43 -12.04
N ARG A 247 16.47 16.84 -12.91
CA ARG A 247 16.12 17.51 -14.18
C ARG A 247 15.34 16.58 -15.11
N ALA A 248 15.74 15.31 -15.22
CA ALA A 248 15.02 14.32 -16.01
C ALA A 248 13.60 14.08 -15.48
N LEU A 249 13.41 14.05 -14.16
CA LEU A 249 12.10 13.95 -13.52
C LEU A 249 11.19 15.13 -13.90
N ILE A 250 11.69 16.36 -13.79
CA ILE A 250 10.94 17.57 -14.17
C ILE A 250 10.61 17.58 -15.67
N ASN A 251 11.55 17.18 -16.53
CA ASN A 251 11.33 17.14 -17.97
C ASN A 251 10.32 16.05 -18.38
N MET A 252 10.31 14.92 -17.66
CA MET A 252 9.35 13.84 -17.88
C MET A 252 7.92 14.31 -17.55
N ARG A 253 7.76 15.04 -16.43
CA ARG A 253 6.49 15.69 -16.07
C ARG A 253 5.99 16.65 -17.13
N ASN A 254 6.89 17.36 -17.81
CA ASN A 254 6.55 18.30 -18.88
C ASN A 254 6.23 17.60 -20.23
N GLY A 255 6.16 16.26 -20.25
CA GLY A 255 5.75 15.48 -21.41
C GLY A 255 6.88 15.18 -22.40
N GLY A 256 8.15 15.36 -22.02
CA GLY A 256 9.27 15.06 -22.90
C GLY A 256 9.52 13.55 -23.05
N ASP A 257 9.28 12.99 -24.23
CA ASP A 257 9.56 11.58 -24.54
C ASP A 257 11.04 11.22 -24.28
N ALA A 258 11.96 12.11 -24.68
CA ALA A 258 13.39 11.95 -24.42
C ALA A 258 13.73 11.86 -22.92
N ALA A 259 12.97 12.55 -22.06
CA ALA A 259 13.20 12.49 -20.61
C ALA A 259 12.76 11.15 -20.01
N ARG A 260 11.76 10.49 -20.60
CA ARG A 260 11.36 9.13 -20.20
C ARG A 260 12.43 8.11 -20.54
N ASP A 261 13.07 8.23 -21.70
CA ASP A 261 14.18 7.34 -22.08
C ASP A 261 15.41 7.56 -21.20
N VAL A 262 15.70 8.81 -20.85
CA VAL A 262 16.73 9.13 -19.84
C VAL A 262 16.37 8.49 -18.49
N MET A 263 15.12 8.58 -18.04
CA MET A 263 14.67 7.97 -16.78
C MET A 263 14.77 6.43 -16.80
N ARG A 264 14.49 5.79 -17.93
CA ARG A 264 14.69 4.35 -18.11
C ARG A 264 16.15 3.94 -17.95
N ASN A 265 17.11 4.75 -18.42
CA ASN A 265 18.53 4.46 -18.23
C ASN A 265 18.91 4.44 -16.74
N TYR A 266 18.25 5.22 -15.89
CA TYR A 266 18.47 5.23 -14.45
C TYR A 266 17.98 3.95 -13.74
N LEU A 267 17.13 3.13 -14.37
CA LEU A 267 16.78 1.79 -13.84
C LEU A 267 18.00 0.86 -13.76
N ASN A 268 19.02 1.09 -14.59
CA ASN A 268 20.28 0.34 -14.55
C ASN A 268 21.23 0.80 -13.45
N ASN A 269 20.95 1.95 -12.81
CA ASN A 269 21.77 2.47 -11.72
C ASN A 269 21.16 2.10 -10.36
N PRO A 270 21.85 1.30 -9.52
CA PRO A 270 21.34 0.90 -8.22
C PRO A 270 20.90 2.05 -7.30
N GLU A 271 21.57 3.21 -7.35
CA GLU A 271 21.24 4.36 -6.50
C GLU A 271 19.88 4.98 -6.85
N PHE A 272 19.55 5.03 -8.15
CA PHE A 272 18.35 5.71 -8.64
C PHE A 272 17.23 4.75 -9.04
N ARG A 273 17.47 3.43 -9.05
CA ARG A 273 16.54 2.43 -9.59
C ARG A 273 15.16 2.47 -8.95
N GLU A 274 15.10 2.56 -7.62
CA GLU A 274 13.85 2.64 -6.84
C GLU A 274 13.05 3.89 -7.23
N GLU A 275 13.67 5.07 -7.16
CA GLU A 275 13.02 6.35 -7.44
C GLU A 275 12.68 6.52 -8.93
N ALA A 276 13.50 5.99 -9.84
CA ALA A 276 13.26 5.99 -11.27
C ALA A 276 12.03 5.14 -11.62
N ALA A 277 11.92 3.94 -11.04
CA ALA A 277 10.77 3.07 -11.23
C ALA A 277 9.48 3.71 -10.69
N ALA A 278 9.54 4.20 -9.44
CA ALA A 278 8.44 4.93 -8.82
C ALA A 278 7.97 6.11 -9.67
N SER A 279 8.91 6.92 -10.14
CA SER A 279 8.61 8.09 -10.97
C SER A 279 8.01 7.70 -12.32
N LEU A 280 8.49 6.65 -12.99
CA LEU A 280 7.91 6.19 -14.24
C LEU A 280 6.45 5.77 -14.06
N LEU A 281 6.14 5.00 -13.00
CA LEU A 281 4.79 4.55 -12.71
C LEU A 281 3.84 5.72 -12.36
N ARG A 282 4.27 6.65 -11.50
CA ARG A 282 3.49 7.86 -11.15
C ARG A 282 3.10 8.71 -12.36
N HIS A 283 3.98 8.77 -13.35
CA HIS A 283 3.75 9.52 -14.60
C HIS A 283 3.09 8.66 -15.70
N GLY A 284 2.46 7.55 -15.33
CA GLY A 284 1.64 6.70 -16.20
C GLY A 284 2.42 5.88 -17.23
N GLN A 285 3.72 5.65 -17.01
CA GLN A 285 4.50 4.75 -17.85
C GLN A 285 4.37 3.31 -17.36
N THR A 286 4.10 2.40 -18.29
CA THR A 286 4.11 0.97 -17.98
C THR A 286 5.55 0.47 -17.87
N LEU A 287 5.84 -0.20 -16.76
CA LEU A 287 7.09 -0.95 -16.58
C LEU A 287 6.83 -2.44 -16.81
N GLU A 288 7.85 -3.15 -17.28
CA GLU A 288 7.78 -4.61 -17.35
C GLU A 288 7.53 -5.19 -15.95
N LYS A 289 6.62 -6.17 -15.84
CA LYS A 289 6.27 -6.81 -14.56
C LYS A 289 7.48 -7.38 -13.82
N THR A 290 8.49 -7.83 -14.56
CA THR A 290 9.79 -8.29 -14.03
C THR A 290 10.53 -7.17 -13.30
N VAL A 291 10.61 -5.98 -13.89
CA VAL A 291 11.26 -4.80 -13.29
C VAL A 291 10.49 -4.32 -12.07
N GLN A 292 9.16 -4.29 -12.14
CA GLN A 292 8.33 -3.90 -10.99
C GLN A 292 8.52 -4.86 -9.81
N LYS A 293 8.53 -6.18 -10.07
CA LYS A 293 8.80 -7.21 -9.05
C LYS A 293 10.22 -7.09 -8.47
N ASP A 294 11.23 -6.90 -9.31
CA ASP A 294 12.63 -6.68 -8.91
C ASP A 294 12.82 -5.47 -7.98
N VAL A 295 11.99 -4.45 -8.14
CA VAL A 295 12.01 -3.24 -7.29
C VAL A 295 11.25 -3.51 -5.99
N ALA A 296 10.08 -4.15 -6.06
CA ALA A 296 9.31 -4.55 -4.89
C ALA A 296 10.11 -5.48 -3.96
N ASP A 297 10.77 -6.50 -4.51
CA ASP A 297 11.59 -7.47 -3.76
C ASP A 297 12.75 -6.77 -3.03
N ARG A 298 13.42 -5.80 -3.68
CA ARG A 298 14.47 -4.98 -3.07
C ARG A 298 13.95 -4.10 -1.95
N MET A 299 12.81 -3.46 -2.16
CA MET A 299 12.19 -2.64 -1.13
C MET A 299 11.74 -3.49 0.05
N ILE A 300 11.23 -4.72 -0.16
CA ILE A 300 10.96 -5.68 0.91
C ILE A 300 12.24 -6.04 1.66
N GLU A 301 13.32 -6.36 0.96
CA GLU A 301 14.61 -6.66 1.59
C GLU A 301 15.09 -5.49 2.45
N LYS A 302 14.95 -4.26 1.95
CA LYS A 302 15.24 -3.02 2.69
C LYS A 302 14.35 -2.86 3.92
N ILE A 303 13.05 -3.10 3.82
CA ILE A 303 12.12 -3.03 4.97
C ILE A 303 12.43 -4.14 5.99
N SER A 304 12.81 -5.33 5.53
CA SER A 304 13.13 -6.47 6.39
C SER A 304 14.45 -6.32 7.14
N SER A 305 15.40 -5.60 6.55
CA SER A 305 16.71 -5.31 7.16
C SER A 305 16.68 -4.10 8.08
N ILE A 306 15.59 -3.32 8.07
CA ILE A 306 15.38 -2.22 9.01
C ILE A 306 14.93 -2.80 10.36
N ASP A 307 15.72 -2.54 11.40
CA ASP A 307 15.32 -2.83 12.78
C ASP A 307 13.98 -2.14 13.11
N SER A 308 13.27 -2.66 14.13
CA SER A 308 11.95 -2.17 14.59
C SER A 308 11.91 -0.68 15.01
N THR A 309 13.01 0.07 14.87
CA THR A 309 13.13 1.52 15.11
C THR A 309 13.46 2.40 13.88
N GLY A 310 13.79 1.83 12.70
CA GLY A 310 14.12 2.62 11.50
C GLY A 310 12.91 3.08 10.65
N PRO A 311 13.03 4.12 9.82
CA PRO A 311 11.93 4.75 9.07
C PRO A 311 11.52 3.91 7.86
N VAL A 312 10.33 3.31 7.92
CA VAL A 312 9.77 2.48 6.85
C VAL A 312 8.89 3.29 5.86
N ALA A 313 8.51 4.51 6.24
CA ALA A 313 7.45 5.28 5.58
C ALA A 313 7.69 5.59 4.09
N SER A 314 8.92 5.94 3.68
CA SER A 314 9.19 6.32 2.29
C SER A 314 9.16 5.13 1.33
N SER A 315 9.84 4.04 1.67
CA SER A 315 9.82 2.81 0.87
C SER A 315 8.42 2.19 0.84
N LEU A 316 7.69 2.26 1.94
CA LEU A 316 6.31 1.78 2.02
C LEU A 316 5.37 2.62 1.15
N ASP A 317 5.50 3.95 1.14
CA ASP A 317 4.68 4.81 0.29
C ASP A 317 4.86 4.53 -1.20
N VAL A 318 6.10 4.29 -1.63
CA VAL A 318 6.39 3.93 -3.02
C VAL A 318 5.81 2.56 -3.35
N MET A 319 5.93 1.60 -2.44
CA MET A 319 5.40 0.25 -2.65
C MET A 319 3.87 0.22 -2.74
N LEU A 320 3.18 0.92 -1.84
CA LEU A 320 1.72 0.91 -1.78
C LEU A 320 1.09 1.78 -2.87
N ASN A 321 1.63 2.98 -3.14
CA ASN A 321 1.00 3.90 -4.09
C ASN A 321 1.51 3.71 -5.52
N ASP A 322 2.83 3.61 -5.70
CA ASP A 322 3.44 3.67 -7.03
C ASP A 322 3.51 2.26 -7.67
N LEU A 323 3.70 1.22 -6.85
CA LEU A 323 3.74 -0.18 -7.27
C LEU A 323 2.42 -0.93 -7.02
N HIS A 324 1.29 -0.24 -6.97
CA HIS A 324 -0.02 -0.82 -6.64
C HIS A 324 -0.38 -2.08 -7.47
N GLU A 325 -0.02 -2.16 -8.76
CA GLU A 325 -0.26 -3.34 -9.60
C GLU A 325 0.50 -4.60 -9.12
N VAL A 326 1.65 -4.42 -8.45
CA VAL A 326 2.46 -5.50 -7.89
C VAL A 326 2.21 -5.69 -6.41
N ALA A 327 1.86 -4.61 -5.70
CA ALA A 327 1.41 -4.61 -4.31
C ALA A 327 -0.04 -5.09 -4.17
N GLY A 328 -0.35 -6.23 -4.78
CA GLY A 328 -1.61 -6.92 -4.56
C GLY A 328 -1.75 -7.44 -3.13
N TYR A 329 -2.88 -8.09 -2.85
CA TYR A 329 -3.24 -8.53 -1.50
C TYR A 329 -2.15 -9.33 -0.78
N GLY A 330 -1.50 -10.28 -1.47
CA GLY A 330 -0.46 -11.13 -0.88
C GLY A 330 0.77 -10.33 -0.40
N LEU A 331 1.20 -9.33 -1.18
CA LEU A 331 2.33 -8.48 -0.80
C LEU A 331 1.97 -7.61 0.40
N THR A 332 0.77 -7.02 0.38
CA THR A 332 0.26 -6.17 1.46
C THR A 332 0.14 -6.93 2.78
N LEU A 333 -0.33 -8.17 2.74
CA LEU A 333 -0.36 -9.06 3.91
C LEU A 333 1.06 -9.47 4.37
N GLN A 334 1.98 -9.73 3.44
CA GLN A 334 3.36 -10.00 3.77
C GLN A 334 4.00 -8.81 4.48
N LEU A 335 3.79 -7.59 3.97
CA LEU A 335 4.26 -6.35 4.60
C LEU A 335 3.64 -6.17 5.97
N ALA A 336 2.34 -6.41 6.13
CA ALA A 336 1.66 -6.33 7.42
C ALA A 336 2.31 -7.24 8.48
N SER A 337 2.78 -8.42 8.07
CA SER A 337 3.41 -9.38 9.00
C SER A 337 4.83 -9.00 9.46
N MET A 338 5.47 -7.98 8.85
CA MET A 338 6.86 -7.63 9.15
C MET A 338 6.99 -6.84 10.47
N PRO A 339 8.02 -7.09 11.30
CA PRO A 339 8.21 -6.34 12.55
C PRO A 339 8.38 -4.82 12.36
N ALA A 340 8.95 -4.39 11.24
CA ALA A 340 9.23 -2.98 10.97
C ALA A 340 7.97 -2.16 10.65
N THR A 341 6.90 -2.80 10.17
CA THR A 341 5.62 -2.19 9.75
C THR A 341 4.54 -2.26 10.83
N GLN A 342 4.79 -2.94 11.96
CA GLN A 342 3.89 -3.04 13.11
C GLN A 342 3.75 -1.73 13.92
N ARG A 343 4.37 -0.63 13.47
CA ARG A 343 4.17 0.67 14.11
C ARG A 343 2.83 1.27 13.68
N PRO A 344 2.12 2.01 14.54
CA PRO A 344 0.80 2.55 14.21
C PRO A 344 0.79 3.31 12.88
N GLU A 345 1.70 4.26 12.67
CA GLU A 345 1.72 5.06 11.43
C GLU A 345 1.97 4.23 10.14
N ALA A 346 2.71 3.13 10.21
CA ALA A 346 2.97 2.26 9.05
C ALA A 346 1.86 1.22 8.87
N HIS A 347 1.35 0.70 9.98
CA HIS A 347 0.25 -0.24 10.01
C HIS A 347 -1.03 0.40 9.46
N ASP A 348 -1.38 1.61 9.91
CA ASP A 348 -2.54 2.37 9.43
C ASP A 348 -2.48 2.59 7.91
N ARG A 349 -1.28 2.84 7.35
CA ARG A 349 -1.10 2.98 5.90
C ARG A 349 -1.32 1.68 5.14
N ILE A 350 -0.81 0.56 5.68
CA ILE A 350 -1.02 -0.77 5.09
C ILE A 350 -2.51 -1.14 5.13
N VAL A 351 -3.17 -0.89 6.26
CA VAL A 351 -4.61 -1.11 6.44
C VAL A 351 -5.40 -0.25 5.45
N SER A 352 -5.14 1.06 5.40
CA SER A 352 -5.83 1.98 4.48
C SER A 352 -5.66 1.55 3.01
N HIS A 353 -4.46 1.14 2.61
CA HIS A 353 -4.21 0.64 1.26
C HIS A 353 -4.94 -0.67 0.99
N PHE A 354 -4.92 -1.61 1.93
CA PHE A 354 -5.64 -2.88 1.81
C PHE A 354 -7.15 -2.66 1.65
N VAL A 355 -7.73 -1.74 2.42
CA VAL A 355 -9.14 -1.39 2.32
C VAL A 355 -9.46 -0.82 0.95
N SER A 356 -8.67 0.14 0.45
CA SER A 356 -8.84 0.68 -0.90
C SER A 356 -8.79 -0.41 -1.98
N LEU A 357 -7.82 -1.33 -1.91
CA LEU A 357 -7.74 -2.46 -2.84
C LEU A 357 -8.98 -3.35 -2.76
N ALA A 358 -9.45 -3.66 -1.56
CA ALA A 358 -10.62 -4.49 -1.34
C ALA A 358 -11.90 -3.81 -1.87
N GLU A 359 -12.07 -2.50 -1.68
CA GLU A 359 -13.20 -1.74 -2.22
C GLU A 359 -13.20 -1.72 -3.75
N ASP A 360 -12.04 -1.46 -4.36
CA ASP A 360 -11.87 -1.48 -5.82
C ASP A 360 -12.14 -2.89 -6.37
N GLY A 361 -11.60 -3.93 -5.71
CA GLY A 361 -11.79 -5.32 -6.09
C GLY A 361 -13.24 -5.79 -5.97
N LEU A 362 -13.96 -5.43 -4.91
CA LEU A 362 -15.37 -5.77 -4.71
C LEU A 362 -16.33 -4.99 -5.61
N SER A 363 -15.91 -3.83 -6.11
CA SER A 363 -16.70 -3.00 -7.03
C SER A 363 -16.39 -3.26 -8.50
N SER A 364 -15.37 -4.09 -8.78
CA SER A 364 -14.97 -4.44 -10.13
C SER A 364 -16.06 -5.18 -10.91
N ALA A 365 -16.10 -4.94 -12.22
CA ALA A 365 -16.94 -5.69 -13.14
C ALA A 365 -16.39 -7.11 -13.40
N ASP A 366 -15.12 -7.37 -13.10
CA ASP A 366 -14.51 -8.69 -13.29
C ASP A 366 -14.81 -9.62 -12.11
N THR A 367 -15.44 -10.76 -12.40
CA THR A 367 -15.71 -11.80 -11.40
C THR A 367 -14.46 -12.40 -10.76
N LEU A 368 -13.32 -12.41 -11.45
CA LEU A 368 -12.07 -12.95 -10.89
C LEU A 368 -11.48 -12.00 -9.84
N GLU A 369 -11.45 -10.69 -10.13
CA GLU A 369 -10.99 -9.67 -9.17
C GLU A 369 -11.88 -9.64 -7.92
N ASN A 370 -13.20 -9.77 -8.11
CA ASN A 370 -14.17 -9.90 -7.04
C ASN A 370 -13.86 -11.09 -6.11
N LEU A 371 -13.52 -12.26 -6.67
CA LEU A 371 -13.18 -13.45 -5.89
C LEU A 371 -11.83 -13.31 -5.19
N GLU A 372 -10.85 -12.67 -5.82
CA GLU A 372 -9.55 -12.40 -5.22
C GLU A 372 -9.68 -11.46 -4.02
N ALA A 373 -10.49 -10.39 -4.14
CA ALA A 373 -10.79 -9.48 -3.05
C ALA A 373 -11.45 -10.19 -1.86
N MET A 374 -12.37 -11.11 -2.13
CA MET A 374 -13.02 -11.93 -1.10
C MET A 374 -12.05 -12.86 -0.38
N ASP A 375 -11.20 -13.58 -1.12
CA ASP A 375 -10.20 -14.47 -0.52
C ASP A 375 -9.22 -13.67 0.36
N ALA A 376 -8.77 -12.51 -0.14
CA ALA A 376 -7.92 -11.60 0.60
C ALA A 376 -8.59 -11.09 1.89
N LEU A 377 -9.86 -10.69 1.85
CA LEU A 377 -10.60 -10.25 3.04
C LEU A 377 -10.69 -11.33 4.11
N LEU A 378 -10.81 -12.61 3.72
CA LEU A 378 -10.81 -13.72 4.66
C LEU A 378 -9.43 -13.91 5.31
N ALA A 379 -8.35 -13.75 4.54
CA ALA A 379 -6.97 -13.85 5.02
C ALA A 379 -6.54 -12.65 5.89
N ALA A 380 -7.13 -11.47 5.66
CA ALA A 380 -6.79 -10.21 6.34
C ALA A 380 -7.57 -9.97 7.65
N ALA A 381 -8.30 -10.97 8.16
CA ALA A 381 -9.17 -10.80 9.32
C ALA A 381 -8.45 -10.21 10.55
N ASP A 382 -7.22 -10.66 10.81
CA ASP A 382 -6.42 -10.16 11.94
C ASP A 382 -5.95 -8.71 11.70
N LEU A 383 -5.59 -8.37 10.45
CA LEU A 383 -5.11 -7.04 10.05
C LEU A 383 -6.20 -5.97 10.21
N LEU A 384 -7.46 -6.31 9.91
CA LEU A 384 -8.56 -5.36 9.90
C LEU A 384 -9.39 -5.35 11.19
N SER A 385 -9.04 -6.18 12.18
CA SER A 385 -9.89 -6.48 13.35
C SER A 385 -10.36 -5.26 14.16
N GLU A 386 -9.61 -4.16 14.13
CA GLU A 386 -9.93 -2.90 14.84
C GLU A 386 -10.38 -1.77 13.89
N HIS A 387 -10.55 -2.02 12.59
CA HIS A 387 -10.84 -0.98 11.60
C HIS A 387 -12.35 -0.75 11.43
N ASP A 388 -12.77 0.51 11.46
CA ASP A 388 -14.19 0.91 11.41
C ASP A 388 -14.91 0.48 10.12
N GLU A 389 -14.19 0.41 9.00
CA GLU A 389 -14.74 0.07 7.67
C GLU A 389 -14.86 -1.45 7.42
N LEU A 390 -14.34 -2.28 8.31
CA LEU A 390 -14.34 -3.74 8.14
C LEU A 390 -15.76 -4.31 7.97
N ASP A 391 -16.72 -3.76 8.71
CA ASP A 391 -18.10 -4.22 8.67
C ASP A 391 -18.75 -3.97 7.29
N ASN A 392 -18.52 -2.77 6.73
CA ASN A 392 -19.01 -2.42 5.40
C ASN A 392 -18.39 -3.33 4.32
N LEU A 393 -17.11 -3.66 4.44
CA LEU A 393 -16.43 -4.59 3.52
C LEU A 393 -17.04 -5.99 3.58
N TYR A 394 -17.33 -6.50 4.78
CA TYR A 394 -17.99 -7.80 4.93
C TYR A 394 -19.43 -7.79 4.39
N THR A 395 -20.18 -6.72 4.61
CA THR A 395 -21.53 -6.57 4.05
C THR A 395 -21.50 -6.54 2.52
N ASN A 396 -20.60 -5.75 1.92
CA ASN A 396 -20.43 -5.67 0.47
C ASN A 396 -20.01 -7.01 -0.13
N ALA A 397 -19.02 -7.68 0.48
CA ALA A 397 -18.60 -9.01 0.07
C ALA A 397 -19.74 -10.03 0.17
N SER A 398 -20.52 -10.01 1.24
CA SER A 398 -21.68 -10.89 1.38
C SER A 398 -22.73 -10.67 0.30
N GLN A 399 -23.09 -9.42 0.00
CA GLN A 399 -24.03 -9.08 -1.07
C GLN A 399 -23.52 -9.54 -2.44
N LEU A 400 -22.23 -9.35 -2.71
CA LEU A 400 -21.61 -9.78 -3.95
C LEU A 400 -21.60 -11.32 -4.07
N ALA A 401 -21.30 -12.03 -2.98
CA ALA A 401 -21.36 -13.49 -2.93
C ALA A 401 -22.78 -14.00 -3.24
N LEU A 402 -23.80 -13.30 -2.74
CA LEU A 402 -25.21 -13.60 -3.02
C LEU A 402 -25.58 -13.38 -4.49
N LYS A 403 -25.04 -12.34 -5.12
CA LYS A 403 -25.24 -12.07 -6.55
C LYS A 403 -24.58 -13.15 -7.42
N LEU A 404 -23.38 -13.60 -7.03
CA LEU A 404 -22.63 -14.65 -7.72
C LEU A 404 -23.15 -16.07 -7.42
N GLY A 405 -23.99 -16.24 -6.40
CA GLY A 405 -24.59 -17.53 -6.02
C GLY A 405 -23.74 -18.36 -5.05
N PHE A 406 -22.76 -17.78 -4.38
CA PHE A 406 -21.90 -18.47 -3.41
C PHE A 406 -22.50 -18.42 -2.00
N GLN A 407 -23.44 -19.31 -1.72
CA GLN A 407 -24.19 -19.33 -0.45
C GLN A 407 -23.30 -19.45 0.80
N ASN A 408 -22.31 -20.35 0.79
CA ASN A 408 -21.42 -20.55 1.95
C ASN A 408 -20.54 -19.33 2.22
N LEU A 409 -20.05 -18.70 1.15
CA LEU A 409 -19.16 -17.55 1.23
C LEU A 409 -19.92 -16.29 1.70
N ALA A 410 -21.17 -16.11 1.22
CA ALA A 410 -22.08 -15.11 1.76
C ALA A 410 -22.36 -15.33 3.26
N ALA A 411 -22.54 -16.58 3.69
CA ALA A 411 -22.74 -16.90 5.10
C ALA A 411 -21.52 -16.58 5.97
N THR A 412 -20.31 -16.88 5.48
CA THR A 412 -19.06 -16.57 6.18
C THR A 412 -18.92 -15.06 6.40
N PHE A 413 -19.13 -14.24 5.36
CA PHE A 413 -19.03 -12.79 5.51
C PHE A 413 -20.14 -12.20 6.38
N ALA A 414 -21.39 -12.62 6.18
CA ALA A 414 -22.50 -12.16 7.02
C ALA A 414 -22.27 -12.48 8.51
N SER A 415 -21.66 -13.62 8.84
CA SER A 415 -21.36 -13.97 10.24
C SER A 415 -20.28 -13.11 10.90
N ARG A 416 -19.48 -12.39 10.10
CA ARG A 416 -18.42 -11.49 10.56
C ARG A 416 -18.82 -10.02 10.54
N SER A 417 -20.01 -9.71 9.99
CA SER A 417 -20.59 -8.38 10.02
C SER A 417 -21.33 -8.12 11.34
N SER A 418 -21.40 -6.85 11.75
CA SER A 418 -22.13 -6.41 12.93
C SER A 418 -23.65 -6.45 12.73
N ASP A 419 -24.13 -6.34 11.49
CA ASP A 419 -25.56 -6.39 11.15
C ASP A 419 -25.88 -7.55 10.18
N PRO A 420 -25.87 -8.80 10.67
CA PRO A 420 -26.20 -9.95 9.85
C PRO A 420 -27.68 -9.97 9.43
N GLU A 421 -28.56 -9.19 10.07
CA GLU A 421 -30.01 -9.21 9.85
C GLU A 421 -30.39 -8.60 8.51
N GLU A 422 -29.68 -7.56 8.06
CA GLU A 422 -29.92 -6.87 6.78
C GLU A 422 -29.76 -7.80 5.56
N LEU A 423 -29.00 -8.88 5.71
CA LEU A 423 -28.66 -9.82 4.63
C LEU A 423 -29.48 -11.12 4.66
N VAL A 424 -30.30 -11.34 5.70
CA VAL A 424 -30.98 -12.64 5.91
C VAL A 424 -31.99 -12.94 4.81
N GLU A 425 -32.78 -11.95 4.38
CA GLU A 425 -33.79 -12.16 3.33
C GLU A 425 -33.14 -12.51 1.98
N ALA A 426 -32.05 -11.83 1.64
CA ALA A 426 -31.30 -12.10 0.42
C ALA A 426 -30.65 -13.49 0.45
N ARG A 427 -30.13 -13.92 1.60
CA ARG A 427 -29.61 -15.28 1.83
C ARG A 427 -30.70 -16.35 1.73
N ALA A 428 -31.86 -16.12 2.32
CA ALA A 428 -33.02 -17.02 2.23
C ALA A 428 -33.52 -17.13 0.78
N SER A 429 -33.59 -16.00 0.05
CA SER A 429 -33.95 -15.98 -1.37
C SER A 429 -32.96 -16.76 -2.24
N LEU A 430 -31.66 -16.67 -1.96
CA LEU A 430 -30.66 -17.51 -2.64
C LEU A 430 -30.85 -19.00 -2.32
N ALA A 431 -31.02 -19.37 -1.04
CA ALA A 431 -31.27 -20.75 -0.64
C ALA A 431 -32.50 -21.35 -1.34
N PHE A 432 -33.57 -20.56 -1.47
CA PHE A 432 -34.75 -20.95 -2.25
C PHE A 432 -34.44 -21.23 -3.72
N ARG A 433 -33.67 -20.33 -4.38
CA ARG A 433 -33.25 -20.50 -5.78
C ARG A 433 -32.35 -21.74 -5.97
N MET A 434 -31.48 -22.03 -5.02
CA MET A 434 -30.56 -23.18 -5.04
C MET A 434 -31.21 -24.50 -4.60
N ALA A 435 -32.46 -24.48 -4.14
CA ALA A 435 -33.15 -25.63 -3.56
C ALA A 435 -32.50 -26.21 -2.31
N ASP A 436 -31.86 -25.34 -1.51
CA ASP A 436 -31.35 -25.69 -0.20
C ASP A 436 -32.47 -25.60 0.85
N HIS A 437 -33.18 -26.71 1.02
CA HIS A 437 -34.31 -26.83 1.94
C HIS A 437 -33.89 -26.76 3.42
N ASP A 438 -32.71 -27.28 3.75
CA ASP A 438 -32.20 -27.30 5.12
C ASP A 438 -31.82 -25.89 5.58
N ALA A 439 -31.17 -25.10 4.71
CA ALA A 439 -30.88 -23.71 5.00
C ALA A 439 -32.16 -22.87 5.19
N LEU A 440 -33.16 -23.04 4.32
CA LEU A 440 -34.45 -22.34 4.49
C LEU A 440 -35.15 -22.68 5.79
N LYS A 441 -35.13 -23.95 6.19
CA LYS A 441 -35.68 -24.39 7.48
C LYS A 441 -34.94 -23.71 8.63
N SER A 442 -33.60 -23.68 8.59
CA SER A 442 -32.79 -23.00 9.59
C SER A 442 -33.11 -21.50 9.71
N PHE A 443 -33.31 -20.80 8.57
CA PHE A 443 -33.70 -19.39 8.57
C PHE A 443 -35.11 -19.18 9.15
N THR A 444 -36.04 -20.10 8.88
CA THR A 444 -37.41 -20.04 9.38
C THR A 444 -37.50 -20.27 10.89
N ASP A 445 -36.60 -21.10 11.43
CA ASP A 445 -36.50 -21.36 12.87
C ASP A 445 -35.82 -20.20 13.61
N LEU A 446 -34.80 -19.58 12.99
CA LEU A 446 -34.07 -18.44 13.56
C LEU A 446 -34.84 -17.11 13.48
N TYR A 447 -35.61 -16.90 12.41
CA TYR A 447 -36.32 -15.64 12.14
C TYR A 447 -37.83 -15.86 11.94
N PRO A 448 -38.56 -16.33 12.97
CA PRO A 448 -39.97 -16.74 12.83
C PRO A 448 -40.94 -15.58 12.57
N GLU A 449 -40.54 -14.34 12.88
CA GLU A 449 -41.34 -13.13 12.68
C GLU A 449 -41.19 -12.53 11.27
N ASN A 450 -40.20 -12.97 10.49
CA ASN A 450 -39.96 -12.44 9.14
C ASN A 450 -40.91 -13.08 8.12
N ALA A 451 -41.79 -12.25 7.56
CA ALA A 451 -42.85 -12.69 6.65
C ALA A 451 -42.32 -13.20 5.29
N GLU A 452 -41.25 -12.61 4.75
CA GLU A 452 -40.68 -13.02 3.46
C GLU A 452 -39.95 -14.37 3.59
N ILE A 453 -39.20 -14.60 4.68
CA ILE A 453 -38.56 -15.89 4.95
C ILE A 453 -39.62 -17.00 5.12
N THR A 454 -40.69 -16.69 5.85
CA THR A 454 -41.83 -17.60 6.05
C THR A 454 -42.51 -17.93 4.71
N LEU A 455 -42.68 -16.95 3.82
CA LEU A 455 -43.20 -17.17 2.46
C LEU A 455 -42.28 -18.08 1.64
N LEU A 456 -40.97 -17.80 1.62
CA LEU A 456 -39.99 -18.60 0.88
C LEU A 456 -39.93 -20.05 1.37
N ALA A 457 -40.06 -20.28 2.68
CA ALA A 457 -40.14 -21.61 3.26
C ALA A 457 -41.41 -22.35 2.83
N ALA A 458 -42.56 -21.69 2.83
CA ALA A 458 -43.83 -22.26 2.36
C ALA A 458 -43.78 -22.60 0.85
N LEU A 459 -43.25 -21.70 0.01
CA LEU A 459 -43.05 -21.96 -1.41
C LEU A 459 -42.09 -23.14 -1.65
N SER A 460 -41.04 -23.23 -0.84
CA SER A 460 -40.10 -24.36 -0.86
C SER A 460 -40.79 -25.68 -0.50
N ALA A 461 -41.65 -25.68 0.52
CA ALA A 461 -42.45 -26.84 0.93
C ALA A 461 -43.37 -27.32 -0.20
N VAL A 462 -44.03 -26.38 -0.87
CA VAL A 462 -44.89 -26.67 -2.04
C VAL A 462 -44.09 -27.24 -3.21
N ARG A 463 -42.88 -26.71 -3.45
CA ARG A 463 -41.99 -27.23 -4.51
C ARG A 463 -41.48 -28.64 -4.20
N SER A 464 -41.11 -28.93 -2.94
CA SER A 464 -40.59 -30.22 -2.50
C SER A 464 -41.67 -31.27 -2.23
N GLY A 465 -42.92 -30.85 -2.01
CA GLY A 465 -44.01 -31.75 -1.61
C GLY A 465 -44.04 -32.06 -0.11
N ASP A 466 -43.43 -31.22 0.73
CA ASP A 466 -43.36 -31.45 2.18
C ASP A 466 -44.58 -30.85 2.89
N GLU A 467 -45.64 -31.65 3.03
CA GLU A 467 -46.89 -31.26 3.71
C GLU A 467 -46.67 -30.93 5.20
N ALA A 468 -45.72 -31.60 5.86
CA ALA A 468 -45.45 -31.39 7.28
C ALA A 468 -44.79 -30.03 7.53
N LEU A 469 -43.84 -29.64 6.67
CA LEU A 469 -43.22 -28.32 6.72
C LEU A 469 -44.22 -27.22 6.35
N LEU A 470 -45.05 -27.44 5.33
CA LEU A 470 -46.10 -26.49 4.96
C LEU A 470 -47.07 -26.23 6.12
N ALA A 471 -47.59 -27.29 6.76
CA ALA A 471 -48.49 -27.18 7.90
C ALA A 471 -47.85 -26.47 9.12
N ALA A 472 -46.53 -26.60 9.30
CA ALA A 472 -45.80 -25.94 10.38
C ALA A 472 -45.57 -24.43 10.13
N VAL A 473 -45.49 -24.00 8.88
CA VAL A 473 -45.21 -22.61 8.48
C VAL A 473 -46.52 -21.84 8.20
N GLU A 474 -47.57 -22.54 7.77
CA GLU A 474 -48.89 -21.99 7.43
C GLU A 474 -49.49 -21.01 8.45
N PRO A 475 -49.46 -21.28 9.78
CA PRO A 475 -50.03 -20.36 10.78
C PRO A 475 -49.35 -18.99 10.83
N ARG A 476 -48.10 -18.91 10.35
CA ARG A 476 -47.26 -17.71 10.37
C ARG A 476 -47.33 -16.90 9.07
N LEU A 477 -47.93 -17.44 8.02
CA LEU A 477 -48.02 -16.76 6.72
C LEU A 477 -48.94 -15.54 6.78
N ARG A 478 -48.49 -14.43 6.19
CA ARG A 478 -49.36 -13.30 5.87
C ARG A 478 -50.36 -13.73 4.79
N ARG A 479 -51.62 -13.28 4.95
CA ARG A 479 -52.72 -13.60 4.03
C ARG A 479 -53.03 -12.44 3.07
N ASP A 480 -51.98 -11.76 2.63
CA ASP A 480 -52.08 -10.72 1.62
C ASP A 480 -52.20 -11.34 0.20
N ALA A 481 -52.68 -10.54 -0.75
CA ALA A 481 -52.95 -10.98 -2.12
C ALA A 481 -51.71 -11.62 -2.79
N ARG A 482 -50.53 -11.03 -2.56
CA ARG A 482 -49.26 -11.48 -3.15
C ARG A 482 -48.87 -12.87 -2.65
N THR A 483 -48.94 -13.11 -1.34
CA THR A 483 -48.61 -14.41 -0.73
C THR A 483 -49.53 -15.52 -1.24
N VAL A 484 -50.84 -15.26 -1.21
CA VAL A 484 -51.86 -16.23 -1.65
C VAL A 484 -51.68 -16.61 -3.12
N VAL A 485 -51.48 -15.62 -4.00
CA VAL A 485 -51.27 -15.87 -5.43
C VAL A 485 -49.95 -16.60 -5.69
N SER A 486 -48.87 -16.26 -4.97
CA SER A 486 -47.57 -16.92 -5.14
C SER A 486 -47.62 -18.40 -4.75
N LEU A 487 -48.37 -18.75 -3.69
CA LEU A 487 -48.51 -20.13 -3.23
C LEU A 487 -49.29 -21.00 -4.23
N ILE A 488 -50.43 -20.53 -4.73
CA ILE A 488 -51.23 -21.29 -5.71
C ILE A 488 -50.50 -21.45 -7.05
N GLU A 489 -49.71 -20.45 -7.46
CA GLU A 489 -48.91 -20.53 -8.67
C GLU A 489 -47.76 -21.52 -8.53
N MET A 490 -47.09 -21.53 -7.37
CA MET A 490 -46.06 -22.53 -7.07
C MET A 490 -46.65 -23.95 -7.01
N ASP A 491 -47.86 -24.10 -6.48
CA ASP A 491 -48.57 -25.38 -6.39
C ASP A 491 -48.98 -25.90 -7.78
N ALA A 492 -49.43 -24.99 -8.65
CA ALA A 492 -49.72 -25.30 -10.04
C ALA A 492 -48.44 -25.63 -10.83
N ALA A 493 -47.35 -24.89 -10.59
CA ALA A 493 -46.06 -25.11 -11.25
C ALA A 493 -45.38 -26.42 -10.80
N SER A 494 -45.54 -26.80 -9.52
CA SER A 494 -45.03 -28.07 -9.00
C SER A 494 -45.91 -29.26 -9.38
N GLY A 495 -47.19 -29.03 -9.70
CA GLY A 495 -48.17 -30.05 -10.07
C GLY A 495 -48.57 -30.98 -8.92
N ARG A 496 -48.19 -30.65 -7.68
CA ARG A 496 -48.40 -31.51 -6.50
C ARG A 496 -49.74 -31.28 -5.82
N TRP A 497 -50.31 -30.07 -5.94
CA TRP A 497 -51.62 -29.70 -5.42
C TRP A 497 -51.77 -29.91 -3.90
N ILE A 498 -50.74 -29.54 -3.13
CA ILE A 498 -50.69 -29.73 -1.67
C ILE A 498 -51.21 -28.53 -0.88
N VAL A 499 -51.47 -27.40 -1.54
CA VAL A 499 -51.94 -26.18 -0.86
C VAL A 499 -53.40 -26.35 -0.40
N PRO A 500 -53.76 -25.99 0.84
CA PRO A 500 -55.12 -26.14 1.36
C PRO A 500 -56.19 -25.37 0.58
N GLU A 501 -57.39 -25.94 0.45
CA GLU A 501 -58.51 -25.35 -0.31
C GLU A 501 -58.96 -23.98 0.22
N TYR A 502 -58.78 -23.70 1.51
CA TYR A 502 -59.14 -22.40 2.06
C TYR A 502 -58.25 -21.26 1.50
N ILE A 503 -57.00 -21.55 1.10
CA ILE A 503 -56.11 -20.58 0.43
C ILE A 503 -56.62 -20.30 -0.98
N TYR A 504 -57.04 -21.32 -1.72
CA TYR A 504 -57.72 -21.17 -3.02
C TYR A 504 -59.02 -20.36 -2.88
N GLY A 505 -59.82 -20.62 -1.84
CA GLY A 505 -61.01 -19.82 -1.54
C GLY A 505 -60.69 -18.34 -1.25
N THR A 506 -59.58 -18.07 -0.56
CA THR A 506 -59.09 -16.70 -0.31
C THR A 506 -58.63 -16.03 -1.61
N ALA A 507 -57.98 -16.78 -2.49
CA ALA A 507 -57.54 -16.29 -3.80
C ALA A 507 -58.71 -15.85 -4.69
N ARG A 508 -59.81 -16.61 -4.68
CA ARG A 508 -61.05 -16.27 -5.42
C ARG A 508 -61.74 -15.01 -4.90
N ALA A 509 -61.53 -14.66 -3.64
CA ALA A 509 -62.10 -13.48 -3.01
C ALA A 509 -61.27 -12.20 -3.25
N LEU A 510 -60.14 -12.28 -3.96
CA LEU A 510 -59.30 -11.12 -4.27
C LEU A 510 -60.01 -10.19 -5.26
N GLY A 511 -60.03 -8.89 -4.93
CA GLY A 511 -60.76 -7.87 -5.70
C GLY A 511 -60.01 -7.32 -6.92
N ASP A 512 -58.70 -7.51 -6.99
CA ASP A 512 -57.84 -6.92 -8.02
C ASP A 512 -57.89 -7.74 -9.33
N GLU A 513 -58.14 -7.05 -10.45
CA GLU A 513 -58.35 -7.67 -11.77
C GLU A 513 -57.11 -8.41 -12.27
N GLU A 514 -55.91 -7.91 -11.97
CA GLU A 514 -54.66 -8.60 -12.36
C GLU A 514 -54.49 -9.92 -11.61
N HIS A 515 -54.80 -9.92 -10.31
CA HIS A 515 -54.72 -11.12 -9.48
C HIS A 515 -55.81 -12.13 -9.86
N LYS A 516 -57.04 -11.70 -10.19
CA LYS A 516 -58.11 -12.60 -10.66
C LYS A 516 -57.72 -13.37 -11.92
N ALA A 517 -57.15 -12.69 -12.92
CA ALA A 517 -56.72 -13.36 -14.16
C ALA A 517 -55.59 -14.40 -13.95
N ARG A 518 -54.77 -14.22 -12.91
CA ARG A 518 -53.74 -15.21 -12.51
C ARG A 518 -54.38 -16.40 -11.79
N VAL A 519 -55.31 -16.15 -10.87
CA VAL A 519 -56.06 -17.19 -10.14
C VAL A 519 -56.89 -18.05 -11.10
N GLU A 520 -57.58 -17.45 -12.07
CA GLU A 520 -58.38 -18.18 -13.08
C GLU A 520 -57.52 -19.11 -13.94
N ARG A 521 -56.29 -18.70 -14.29
CA ARG A 521 -55.34 -19.58 -15.01
C ARG A 521 -54.93 -20.79 -14.18
N VAL A 522 -54.66 -20.59 -12.90
CA VAL A 522 -54.30 -21.68 -11.98
C VAL A 522 -55.47 -22.65 -11.78
N GLU A 523 -56.70 -22.13 -11.62
CA GLU A 523 -57.92 -22.94 -11.51
C GLU A 523 -58.20 -23.74 -12.79
N LEU A 524 -57.99 -23.13 -13.96
CA LEU A 524 -58.10 -23.83 -15.23
C LEU A 524 -57.10 -24.99 -15.30
N LEU A 525 -55.82 -24.76 -14.96
CA LEU A 525 -54.81 -25.82 -14.91
C LEU A 525 -55.18 -26.92 -13.92
N ARG A 526 -55.68 -26.56 -12.73
CA ARG A 526 -56.13 -27.51 -11.71
C ARG A 526 -57.30 -28.37 -12.18
N SER A 527 -58.24 -27.78 -12.90
CA SER A 527 -59.40 -28.48 -13.47
C SER A 527 -59.02 -29.43 -14.62
N GLN A 528 -57.96 -29.11 -15.36
CA GLN A 528 -57.46 -29.93 -16.48
C GLN A 528 -56.57 -31.08 -16.03
N LEU A 529 -55.82 -30.91 -14.93
CA LEU A 529 -54.80 -31.85 -14.44
C LEU A 529 -55.27 -32.74 -13.28
N GLY A 530 -56.55 -32.68 -12.89
CA GLY A 530 -57.13 -33.21 -11.65
C GLY A 530 -56.41 -34.40 -10.97
N ALA A 531 -56.14 -34.23 -9.66
CA ALA A 531 -55.45 -35.15 -8.73
C ALA A 531 -54.02 -35.58 -9.16
N PRO A 532 -53.06 -35.64 -8.21
CA PRO A 532 -51.64 -35.71 -8.53
C PRO A 532 -51.31 -36.96 -9.34
N GLN A 533 -50.80 -36.80 -10.56
CA GLN A 533 -50.01 -37.86 -11.16
C GLN A 533 -48.61 -37.78 -10.55
N PRO A 534 -48.11 -38.83 -9.87
CA PRO A 534 -46.72 -38.85 -9.46
C PRO A 534 -45.88 -38.66 -10.72
N SER A 535 -44.88 -37.76 -10.64
CA SER A 535 -43.87 -37.64 -11.68
C SER A 535 -43.38 -39.05 -12.02
N PRO A 536 -43.54 -39.53 -13.27
CA PRO A 536 -43.00 -40.82 -13.61
C PRO A 536 -41.49 -40.78 -13.37
N GLU A 537 -40.99 -41.61 -12.46
CA GLU A 537 -39.56 -41.89 -12.36
C GLU A 537 -39.13 -42.48 -13.71
N TYR A 538 -38.57 -41.63 -14.57
CA TYR A 538 -37.94 -42.12 -15.79
C TYR A 538 -36.63 -42.78 -15.39
N GLY A 539 -36.58 -44.10 -15.47
CA GLY A 539 -35.30 -44.78 -15.57
C GLY A 539 -34.54 -44.21 -16.77
N VAL A 540 -33.20 -44.19 -16.72
CA VAL A 540 -32.36 -43.63 -17.81
C VAL A 540 -32.70 -44.22 -19.20
N ALA A 541 -33.27 -45.42 -19.23
CA ALA A 541 -33.77 -46.08 -20.43
C ALA A 541 -35.05 -45.45 -21.05
N ASP A 542 -35.88 -44.74 -20.26
CA ASP A 542 -37.18 -44.21 -20.68
C ASP A 542 -37.16 -42.73 -21.08
N ILE A 543 -36.02 -42.05 -20.91
CA ILE A 543 -35.83 -40.63 -21.26
C ILE A 543 -36.10 -40.40 -22.77
N GLY A 544 -35.72 -41.36 -23.63
CA GLY A 544 -35.93 -41.26 -25.07
C GLY A 544 -37.40 -41.30 -25.49
N SER A 545 -38.24 -42.03 -24.77
CA SER A 545 -39.68 -42.13 -25.06
C SER A 545 -40.45 -40.93 -24.48
N ALA A 546 -40.01 -40.41 -23.33
CA ALA A 546 -40.53 -39.20 -22.70
C ALA A 546 -40.30 -37.95 -23.56
N LEU A 547 -39.08 -37.75 -24.05
CA LEU A 547 -38.73 -36.62 -24.93
C LEU A 547 -39.49 -36.66 -26.25
N LYS A 548 -39.75 -37.87 -26.77
CA LYS A 548 -40.52 -38.04 -28.02
C LYS A 548 -42.00 -37.68 -27.84
N ARG A 549 -42.61 -37.98 -26.68
CA ARG A 549 -43.99 -37.57 -26.35
C ARG A 549 -44.12 -36.07 -26.14
N ILE A 550 -43.15 -35.46 -25.47
CA ILE A 550 -43.12 -34.00 -25.26
C ILE A 550 -42.95 -33.27 -26.60
N ARG A 551 -42.14 -33.82 -27.51
CA ARG A 551 -42.01 -33.30 -28.88
C ARG A 551 -43.32 -33.35 -29.65
N THR A 552 -44.06 -34.47 -29.61
CA THR A 552 -45.36 -34.57 -30.29
C THR A 552 -46.45 -33.71 -29.63
N SER A 553 -46.36 -33.38 -28.34
CA SER A 553 -47.32 -32.47 -27.69
C SER A 553 -47.02 -30.98 -27.92
N LEU A 554 -45.85 -30.65 -28.44
CA LEU A 554 -45.41 -29.28 -28.75
C LEU A 554 -45.54 -28.93 -30.24
N GLU A 555 -45.87 -29.89 -31.10
CA GLU A 555 -46.22 -29.64 -32.50
C GLU A 555 -47.68 -29.13 -32.55
N PRO A 556 -47.94 -27.90 -33.06
CA PRO A 556 -49.30 -27.38 -33.17
C PRO A 556 -50.08 -28.21 -34.19
N ASP A 557 -51.33 -28.57 -33.85
CA ASP A 557 -52.31 -29.12 -34.78
C ASP A 557 -52.41 -28.19 -36.00
N GLU A 558 -51.91 -28.65 -37.15
CA GLU A 558 -52.30 -28.08 -38.43
C GLU A 558 -53.79 -28.36 -38.60
N MET A 559 -54.62 -27.36 -38.29
CA MET A 559 -56.00 -27.33 -38.76
C MET A 559 -55.97 -27.34 -40.30
N GLU A 560 -56.22 -28.51 -40.89
CA GLU A 560 -56.65 -28.62 -42.29
C GLU A 560 -57.93 -27.79 -42.47
N VAL A 561 -57.80 -26.67 -43.17
CA VAL A 561 -58.93 -25.96 -43.76
C VAL A 561 -59.29 -26.69 -45.06
N HIS A 562 -60.38 -27.44 -45.05
CA HIS A 562 -61.17 -27.75 -46.24
C HIS A 562 -62.66 -27.81 -45.96
#